data_AF-X1IYD8-F1
#
_entry.id   AF-X1IYD8-F1
#
_cell.length_a   1.000
_cell.length_b   1.000
_cell.length_c   1.000
_cell.angle_alpha   90.00
_cell.angle_beta   90.00
_cell.angle_gamma   90.00
#
_symmetry.space_group_name_H-M   'P 1'
#
loop_
_entity.id
_entity.type
_entity.pdbx_description
1 polymer ?
#
loop_
_entity_poly.entity_id
_entity_poly.type
_entity_poly.pdbx_seq_one_letter_code
_entity_poly.pdbx_strand_id
1 'polypeptide(L)'
;MREGYIALRKYGEILLVVMVLLVLYFTSLNSYLLFHSLAEIFTVVVACGIFVLTWHSRRFLENNYLVFIGLAYLFIGSLDLAHTLAYTGMQIFPGYGTNLPAQLWIAARYMESISFLIAPLFLARKLRVNFVVSCFIVTSSLLLLSIFYWNIFPTCFIEGTGLTAFKVISEYLISSTLLASVLLLVQKRREFDVDVLRLMVASIFLTIGSELSFTLYK
;
A
#
# COMPACT_ATOMS: atom_id res chain seq x y z
N MET A 1 41.40 2.57 -0.97
CA MET A 1 40.54 2.28 -2.15
C MET A 1 39.11 1.89 -1.79
N ARG A 2 38.86 0.96 -0.85
CA ARG A 2 37.49 0.48 -0.52
C ARG A 2 36.56 1.56 0.06
N GLU A 3 37.07 2.46 0.90
CA GLU A 3 36.27 3.55 1.50
C GLU A 3 35.83 4.61 0.50
N GLY A 4 36.68 4.96 -0.48
CA GLY A 4 36.33 5.91 -1.53
C GLY A 4 35.19 5.41 -2.44
N TYR A 5 35.15 4.12 -2.74
CA TYR A 5 34.05 3.50 -3.50
C TYR A 5 32.73 3.49 -2.73
N ILE A 6 32.77 3.23 -1.41
CA ILE A 6 31.59 3.27 -0.56
C ILE A 6 31.02 4.69 -0.48
N ALA A 7 31.90 5.69 -0.31
CA ALA A 7 31.50 7.09 -0.31
C ALA A 7 30.89 7.52 -1.65
N LEU A 8 31.53 7.21 -2.78
CA LEU A 8 31.02 7.54 -4.11
C LEU A 8 29.64 6.94 -4.37
N ARG A 9 29.45 5.67 -3.97
CA ARG A 9 28.17 4.97 -4.10
C ARG A 9 27.08 5.65 -3.26
N LYS A 10 27.38 6.01 -2.01
CA LYS A 10 26.44 6.71 -1.12
C LYS A 10 26.03 8.07 -1.67
N TYR A 11 26.97 8.84 -2.23
CA TYR A 11 26.66 10.11 -2.89
C TYR A 11 25.81 9.90 -4.15
N GLY A 12 26.08 8.85 -4.93
CA GLY A 12 25.27 8.48 -6.09
C GLY A 12 23.82 8.13 -5.73
N GLU A 13 23.63 7.35 -4.66
CA GLU A 13 22.30 6.99 -4.14
C GLU A 13 21.53 8.24 -3.67
N ILE A 14 22.18 9.13 -2.92
CA ILE A 14 21.57 10.40 -2.48
C ILE A 14 21.21 11.27 -3.68
N LEU A 15 22.11 11.41 -4.66
CA LEU A 15 21.87 12.20 -5.87
C LEU A 15 20.68 11.67 -6.66
N LEU A 16 20.56 10.34 -6.78
CA LEU A 16 19.42 9.70 -7.44
C LEU A 16 18.11 10.02 -6.72
N VAL A 17 18.06 9.91 -5.39
CA VAL A 17 16.87 10.23 -4.59
C VAL A 17 16.48 11.71 -4.78
N VAL A 18 17.44 12.62 -4.69
CA VAL A 18 17.19 14.06 -4.90
C VAL A 18 16.67 14.32 -6.31
N MET A 19 17.24 13.68 -7.32
CA MET A 19 16.79 13.81 -8.71
C MET A 19 15.35 13.34 -8.88
N VAL A 20 14.99 12.17 -8.32
CA VAL A 20 13.61 11.65 -8.36
C VAL A 20 12.64 12.62 -7.68
N LEU A 21 12.99 13.14 -6.51
CA LEU A 21 12.16 14.12 -5.79
C LEU A 21 11.97 15.43 -6.58
N LEU A 22 13.03 15.92 -7.24
CA LEU A 22 12.93 17.10 -8.08
C LEU A 22 12.02 16.86 -9.29
N VAL A 23 12.13 15.71 -9.96
CA VAL A 23 11.24 15.35 -11.07
C VAL A 23 9.79 15.31 -10.59
N LEU A 24 9.51 14.66 -9.46
CA LEU A 24 8.15 14.62 -8.89
C LEU A 24 7.63 16.00 -8.49
N TYR A 25 8.49 16.87 -7.95
CA TYR A 25 8.11 18.24 -7.61
C TYR A 25 7.80 19.06 -8.87
N PHE A 26 8.61 18.98 -9.92
CA PHE A 26 8.32 19.69 -11.16
C PHE A 26 7.08 19.15 -11.88
N THR A 27 6.82 17.84 -11.85
CA THR A 27 5.59 17.30 -12.43
C THR A 27 4.36 17.76 -11.67
N SER A 28 4.41 17.90 -10.34
CA SER A 28 3.26 18.36 -9.55
C SER A 28 2.88 19.81 -9.86
N LEU A 29 3.85 20.66 -10.24
CA LEU A 29 3.61 22.05 -10.67
C LEU A 29 2.98 22.16 -12.06
N ASN A 30 3.26 21.21 -12.95
CA ASN A 30 2.82 21.28 -14.36
C ASN A 30 1.54 20.47 -14.62
N SER A 31 1.40 19.30 -14.01
CA SER A 31 0.24 18.42 -14.16
C SER A 31 0.12 17.52 -12.93
N TYR A 32 -0.86 17.81 -12.09
CA TYR A 32 -1.16 16.98 -10.92
C TYR A 32 -1.48 15.54 -11.33
N LEU A 33 -2.18 15.34 -12.46
CA LEU A 33 -2.47 14.01 -12.99
C LEU A 33 -1.18 13.24 -13.29
N LEU A 34 -0.20 13.88 -13.96
CA LEU A 34 1.08 13.24 -14.26
C LEU A 34 1.85 12.89 -12.98
N PHE A 35 1.90 13.81 -12.01
CA PHE A 35 2.51 13.56 -10.72
C PHE A 35 1.87 12.37 -10.00
N HIS A 36 0.53 12.38 -9.89
CA HIS A 36 -0.23 11.32 -9.24
C HIS A 36 0.01 9.97 -9.93
N SER A 37 -0.12 9.90 -11.26
CA SER A 37 0.09 8.64 -11.99
C SER A 37 1.52 8.12 -11.86
N LEU A 38 2.55 8.98 -11.88
CA LEU A 38 3.93 8.54 -11.68
C LEU A 38 4.17 8.00 -10.26
N ALA A 39 3.62 8.69 -9.25
CA ALA A 39 3.72 8.26 -7.86
C ALA A 39 3.03 6.90 -7.65
N GLU A 40 1.82 6.73 -8.16
CA GLU A 40 1.08 5.47 -8.00
C GLU A 40 1.65 4.32 -8.83
N ILE A 41 2.12 4.56 -10.06
CA ILE A 41 2.79 3.51 -10.84
C ILE A 41 4.06 3.05 -10.12
N PHE A 42 4.80 3.97 -9.49
CA PHE A 42 5.96 3.61 -8.69
C PHE A 42 5.59 2.74 -7.49
N THR A 43 4.53 3.08 -6.73
CA THR A 43 4.08 2.26 -5.60
C THR A 43 3.60 0.88 -6.05
N VAL A 44 2.89 0.77 -7.18
CA VAL A 44 2.50 -0.52 -7.78
C VAL A 44 3.71 -1.36 -8.17
N VAL A 45 4.74 -0.76 -8.78
CA VAL A 45 6.00 -1.46 -9.11
C VAL A 45 6.70 -1.95 -7.86
N VAL A 46 6.75 -1.14 -6.79
CA VAL A 46 7.32 -1.55 -5.50
C VAL A 46 6.52 -2.71 -4.89
N ALA A 47 5.18 -2.65 -4.92
CA ALA A 47 4.31 -3.72 -4.42
C ALA A 47 4.55 -5.05 -5.17
N CYS A 48 4.63 -5.01 -6.50
CA CYS A 48 5.02 -6.15 -7.33
C CYS A 48 6.43 -6.66 -6.98
N GLY A 49 7.38 -5.75 -6.74
CA GLY A 49 8.74 -6.07 -6.29
C GLY A 49 8.75 -6.81 -4.96
N ILE A 50 7.97 -6.35 -3.97
CA ILE A 50 7.80 -7.01 -2.68
C ILE A 50 7.28 -8.44 -2.87
N PHE A 51 6.24 -8.62 -3.69
CA PHE A 51 5.73 -9.96 -4.02
C PHE A 51 6.80 -10.84 -4.67
N VAL A 52 7.47 -10.37 -5.72
CA VAL A 52 8.47 -11.16 -6.46
C VAL A 52 9.62 -11.56 -5.53
N LEU A 53 10.17 -10.61 -4.77
CA LEU A 53 11.31 -10.85 -3.87
C LEU A 53 10.95 -11.86 -2.78
N THR A 54 9.81 -11.68 -2.11
CA THR A 54 9.37 -12.59 -1.05
C THR A 54 8.97 -13.96 -1.58
N TRP A 55 8.31 -14.02 -2.74
CA TRP A 55 7.91 -15.27 -3.39
C TRP A 55 9.10 -16.11 -3.83
N HIS A 56 10.11 -15.48 -4.44
CA HIS A 56 11.33 -16.17 -4.86
C HIS A 56 12.19 -16.59 -3.66
N SER A 57 12.27 -15.75 -2.62
CA SER A 57 13.04 -16.04 -1.42
C SER A 57 12.32 -16.95 -0.42
N ARG A 58 11.07 -17.37 -0.67
CA ARG A 58 10.23 -18.11 0.29
C ARG A 58 10.85 -19.38 0.86
N ARG A 59 11.78 -20.02 0.13
CA ARG A 59 12.48 -21.24 0.59
C ARG A 59 13.59 -20.93 1.60
N PHE A 60 14.07 -19.69 1.64
CA PHE A 60 15.14 -19.22 2.51
C PHE A 60 14.64 -18.39 3.69
N LEU A 61 13.35 -18.04 3.70
CA LEU A 61 12.72 -17.31 4.79
C LEU A 61 12.40 -18.26 5.95
N GLU A 62 12.86 -17.92 7.16
CA GLU A 62 12.69 -18.74 8.36
C GLU A 62 11.23 -18.78 8.86
N ASN A 63 10.47 -17.72 8.59
CA ASN A 63 9.07 -17.60 8.96
C ASN A 63 8.20 -17.17 7.76
N ASN A 64 6.90 -17.46 7.84
CA ASN A 64 5.98 -17.19 6.74
C ASN A 64 5.36 -15.78 6.78
N TYR A 65 5.79 -14.92 7.71
CA TYR A 65 5.28 -13.56 7.83
C TYR A 65 5.50 -12.77 6.54
N LEU A 66 6.75 -12.70 6.08
CA LEU A 66 7.12 -11.93 4.89
C LEU A 66 6.54 -12.54 3.62
N VAL A 67 6.37 -13.87 3.58
CA VAL A 67 5.70 -14.55 2.46
C VAL A 67 4.23 -14.16 2.39
N PHE A 68 3.52 -14.11 3.52
CA PHE A 68 2.12 -13.68 3.57
C PHE A 68 1.96 -12.22 3.13
N ILE A 69 2.79 -11.31 3.67
CA ILE A 69 2.80 -9.89 3.27
C ILE A 69 3.11 -9.75 1.77
N GLY A 70 4.09 -10.51 1.27
CA GLY A 70 4.39 -10.60 -0.15
C GLY A 70 3.20 -10.94 -1.03
N LEU A 71 2.46 -11.98 -0.65
CA LEU A 71 1.21 -12.36 -1.34
C LEU A 71 0.18 -11.24 -1.28
N ALA A 72 0.01 -10.60 -0.11
CA ALA A 72 -0.93 -9.48 0.05
C ALA A 72 -0.62 -8.32 -0.89
N TYR A 73 0.66 -7.91 -1.01
CA TYR A 73 1.07 -6.78 -1.84
C TYR A 73 0.82 -6.98 -3.33
N LEU A 74 0.71 -8.21 -3.82
CA LEU A 74 0.27 -8.45 -5.21
C LEU A 74 -1.18 -7.96 -5.43
N PHE A 75 -2.07 -8.24 -4.48
CA PHE A 75 -3.48 -7.85 -4.57
C PHE A 75 -3.70 -6.38 -4.22
N ILE A 76 -2.98 -5.87 -3.21
CA ILE A 76 -2.98 -4.45 -2.86
C ILE A 76 -2.49 -3.62 -4.05
N GLY A 77 -1.37 -4.00 -4.67
CA GLY A 77 -0.84 -3.33 -5.86
C GLY A 77 -1.79 -3.42 -7.06
N SER A 78 -2.58 -4.50 -7.18
CA SER A 78 -3.61 -4.60 -8.22
C SER A 78 -4.78 -3.64 -7.98
N LEU A 79 -5.19 -3.44 -6.72
CA LEU A 79 -6.21 -2.44 -6.35
C LEU A 79 -5.68 -1.01 -6.50
N ASP A 80 -4.43 -0.75 -6.14
CA ASP A 80 -3.77 0.56 -6.33
C ASP A 80 -3.63 0.88 -7.84
N LEU A 81 -3.35 -0.11 -8.68
CA LEU A 81 -3.38 0.07 -10.13
C LEU A 81 -4.80 0.43 -10.62
N ALA A 82 -5.82 -0.29 -10.14
CA ALA A 82 -7.21 0.05 -10.48
C ALA A 82 -7.59 1.47 -10.01
N HIS A 83 -7.16 1.87 -8.81
CA HIS A 83 -7.31 3.23 -8.27
C HIS A 83 -6.67 4.26 -9.20
N THR A 84 -5.43 4.04 -9.62
CA THR A 84 -4.69 4.93 -10.53
C THR A 84 -5.44 5.12 -11.85
N LEU A 85 -5.94 4.03 -12.44
CA LEU A 85 -6.68 4.07 -13.70
C LEU A 85 -8.06 4.75 -13.53
N ALA A 86 -8.62 4.71 -12.33
CA ALA A 86 -9.85 5.41 -11.97
C ALA A 86 -9.65 6.89 -11.62
N TYR A 87 -8.41 7.36 -11.51
CA TYR A 87 -8.15 8.73 -11.10
C TYR A 87 -8.73 9.76 -12.09
N THR A 88 -9.25 10.85 -11.54
CA THR A 88 -9.90 11.91 -12.32
C THR A 88 -8.94 12.51 -13.34
N GLY A 89 -9.35 12.51 -14.62
CA GLY A 89 -8.52 12.94 -15.73
C GLY A 89 -8.00 11.80 -16.62
N MET A 90 -7.95 10.56 -16.13
CA MET A 90 -7.59 9.38 -16.95
C MET A 90 -8.70 8.98 -17.92
N GLN A 91 -9.98 9.22 -17.57
CA GLN A 91 -11.17 8.96 -18.39
C GLN A 91 -11.34 7.48 -18.82
N ILE A 92 -10.74 6.52 -18.10
CA ILE A 92 -10.83 5.08 -18.41
C ILE A 92 -12.18 4.48 -17.97
N PHE A 93 -12.72 4.92 -16.83
CA PHE A 93 -14.01 4.49 -16.29
C PHE A 93 -15.03 5.63 -16.37
N PRO A 94 -15.69 5.84 -17.51
CA PRO A 94 -16.65 6.93 -17.68
C PRO A 94 -17.87 6.76 -16.77
N GLY A 95 -18.38 7.87 -16.23
CA GLY A 95 -19.62 7.90 -15.43
C GLY A 95 -19.46 7.69 -13.92
N TYR A 96 -18.25 7.39 -13.44
CA TYR A 96 -17.99 7.13 -12.02
C TYR A 96 -17.51 8.35 -11.20
N GLY A 97 -17.03 9.40 -11.87
CA GLY A 97 -16.60 10.65 -11.24
C GLY A 97 -15.43 10.49 -10.27
N THR A 98 -15.32 11.43 -9.33
CA THR A 98 -14.26 11.51 -8.31
C THR A 98 -14.41 10.49 -7.16
N ASN A 99 -15.58 9.85 -7.02
CA ASN A 99 -15.85 8.91 -5.93
C ASN A 99 -15.15 7.54 -6.10
N LEU A 100 -15.09 7.03 -7.33
CA LEU A 100 -14.50 5.71 -7.61
C LEU A 100 -13.04 5.56 -7.16
N PRO A 101 -12.12 6.48 -7.51
CA PRO A 101 -10.76 6.39 -6.99
C PRO A 101 -10.74 6.41 -5.45
N ALA A 102 -11.57 7.22 -4.78
CA ALA A 102 -11.63 7.23 -3.31
C ALA A 102 -12.13 5.89 -2.71
N GLN A 103 -13.06 5.19 -3.38
CA GLN A 103 -13.53 3.87 -2.96
C GLN A 103 -12.45 2.80 -3.13
N LEU A 104 -11.76 2.79 -4.29
CA LEU A 104 -10.67 1.86 -4.56
C LEU A 104 -9.49 2.06 -3.60
N TRP A 105 -9.20 3.32 -3.25
CA TRP A 105 -8.21 3.66 -2.21
C TRP A 105 -8.55 2.99 -0.88
N ILE A 106 -9.77 3.21 -0.37
CA ILE A 106 -10.19 2.62 0.91
C ILE A 106 -10.18 1.09 0.86
N ALA A 107 -10.60 0.49 -0.25
CA ALA A 107 -10.54 -0.95 -0.43
C ALA A 107 -9.10 -1.49 -0.33
N ALA A 108 -8.14 -0.85 -1.00
CA ALA A 108 -6.73 -1.22 -0.96
C ALA A 108 -6.14 -1.06 0.46
N ARG A 109 -6.41 0.05 1.14
CA ARG A 109 -5.86 0.33 2.48
C ARG A 109 -6.45 -0.55 3.58
N TYR A 110 -7.72 -0.93 3.48
CA TYR A 110 -8.28 -1.98 4.36
C TYR A 110 -7.60 -3.33 4.13
N MET A 111 -7.38 -3.72 2.87
CA MET A 111 -6.66 -4.95 2.57
C MET A 111 -5.24 -4.93 3.13
N GLU A 112 -4.53 -3.82 2.99
CA GLU A 112 -3.19 -3.62 3.54
C GLU A 112 -3.18 -3.72 5.07
N SER A 113 -3.96 -2.89 5.75
CA SER A 113 -3.98 -2.82 7.22
C SER A 113 -4.41 -4.13 7.88
N ILE A 114 -5.43 -4.79 7.35
CA ILE A 114 -5.88 -6.11 7.83
C ILE A 114 -4.82 -7.18 7.56
N SER A 115 -4.13 -7.12 6.41
CA SER A 115 -3.03 -8.06 6.12
C SER A 115 -1.89 -7.89 7.12
N PHE A 116 -1.48 -6.65 7.44
CA PHE A 116 -0.47 -6.40 8.47
C PHE A 116 -0.90 -6.90 9.85
N LEU A 117 -2.19 -6.79 10.20
CA LEU A 117 -2.71 -7.27 11.48
C LEU A 117 -2.72 -8.79 11.57
N ILE A 118 -3.04 -9.48 10.48
CA ILE A 118 -3.12 -10.94 10.40
C ILE A 118 -1.73 -11.57 10.28
N ALA A 119 -0.78 -10.91 9.61
CA ALA A 119 0.53 -11.47 9.28
C ALA A 119 1.31 -12.07 10.48
N PRO A 120 1.32 -11.48 11.70
CA PRO A 120 1.97 -12.07 12.87
C PRO A 120 1.50 -13.49 13.22
N LEU A 121 0.29 -13.90 12.83
CA LEU A 121 -0.20 -15.27 13.03
C LEU A 121 0.61 -16.32 12.24
N PHE A 122 1.27 -15.91 11.16
CA PHE A 122 2.08 -16.76 10.31
C PHE A 122 3.56 -16.81 10.71
N LEU A 123 3.93 -16.23 11.86
CA LEU A 123 5.28 -16.38 12.42
C LEU A 123 5.54 -17.83 12.84
N ALA A 124 4.59 -18.43 13.57
CA ALA A 124 4.72 -19.80 14.08
C ALA A 124 3.89 -20.84 13.30
N ARG A 125 3.06 -20.40 12.34
CA ARG A 125 2.14 -21.28 11.59
C ARG A 125 2.62 -21.52 10.16
N LYS A 126 2.36 -22.73 9.65
CA LYS A 126 2.55 -23.06 8.24
C LYS A 126 1.57 -22.27 7.39
N LEU A 127 2.08 -21.60 6.36
CA LEU A 127 1.28 -20.87 5.39
C LEU A 127 0.75 -21.82 4.32
N ARG A 128 -0.57 -21.98 4.26
CA ARG A 128 -1.23 -22.69 3.16
C ARG A 128 -1.42 -21.71 2.00
N VAL A 129 -0.40 -21.59 1.16
CA VAL A 129 -0.35 -20.59 0.08
C VAL A 129 -1.61 -20.59 -0.78
N ASN A 130 -2.06 -21.76 -1.24
CA ASN A 130 -3.27 -21.85 -2.09
C ASN A 130 -4.51 -21.29 -1.39
N PHE A 131 -4.66 -21.57 -0.09
CA PHE A 131 -5.79 -21.04 0.68
C PHE A 131 -5.71 -19.52 0.82
N VAL A 132 -4.52 -18.99 1.13
CA VAL A 132 -4.31 -17.54 1.28
C VAL A 132 -4.54 -16.80 -0.03
N VAL A 133 -4.02 -17.32 -1.14
CA VAL A 133 -4.26 -16.76 -2.48
C VAL A 133 -5.74 -16.80 -2.81
N SER A 134 -6.44 -17.91 -2.54
CA SER A 134 -7.90 -17.99 -2.74
C SER A 134 -8.66 -16.96 -1.91
N CYS A 135 -8.28 -16.75 -0.64
CA CYS A 135 -8.88 -15.70 0.19
C CYS A 135 -8.69 -14.32 -0.43
N PHE A 136 -7.48 -13.96 -0.85
CA PHE A 136 -7.22 -12.68 -1.49
C PHE A 136 -7.97 -12.51 -2.83
N ILE A 137 -8.07 -13.56 -3.66
CA ILE A 137 -8.85 -13.54 -4.90
C ILE A 137 -10.32 -13.28 -4.59
N VAL A 138 -10.90 -14.00 -3.63
CA VAL A 138 -12.31 -13.85 -3.25
C VAL A 138 -12.54 -12.45 -2.68
N THR A 139 -11.72 -11.98 -1.74
CA THR A 139 -11.86 -10.65 -1.16
C THR A 139 -11.70 -9.54 -2.20
N SER A 140 -10.70 -9.62 -3.08
CA SER A 140 -10.50 -8.63 -4.15
C SER A 140 -11.68 -8.62 -5.12
N SER A 141 -12.17 -9.80 -5.52
CA SER A 141 -13.34 -9.92 -6.39
C SER A 141 -14.59 -9.33 -5.75
N LEU A 142 -14.84 -9.61 -4.46
CA LEU A 142 -15.99 -9.05 -3.74
C LEU A 142 -15.89 -7.53 -3.60
N LEU A 143 -14.72 -6.99 -3.31
CA LEU A 143 -14.49 -5.54 -3.26
C LEU A 143 -14.78 -4.90 -4.62
N LEU A 144 -14.18 -5.43 -5.70
CA LEU A 144 -14.41 -4.90 -7.05
C LEU A 144 -15.87 -5.02 -7.50
N LEU A 145 -16.54 -6.15 -7.23
CA LEU A 145 -17.96 -6.33 -7.51
C LEU A 145 -18.83 -5.34 -6.72
N SER A 146 -18.50 -5.10 -5.45
CA SER A 146 -19.23 -4.16 -4.60
C SER A 146 -19.14 -2.71 -5.09
N ILE A 147 -18.00 -2.34 -5.69
CA ILE A 147 -17.69 -1.00 -6.21
C ILE A 147 -18.28 -0.82 -7.62
N PHE A 148 -17.98 -1.72 -8.55
CA PHE A 148 -18.29 -1.53 -9.98
C PHE A 148 -19.66 -2.07 -10.40
N TYR A 149 -20.17 -3.12 -9.76
CA TYR A 149 -21.35 -3.83 -10.27
C TYR A 149 -22.56 -3.71 -9.36
N TRP A 150 -22.40 -4.01 -8.08
CA TRP A 150 -23.49 -3.94 -7.11
C TRP A 150 -23.75 -2.51 -6.62
N ASN A 151 -22.77 -1.61 -6.72
CA ASN A 151 -22.87 -0.22 -6.23
C ASN A 151 -23.30 -0.14 -4.75
N ILE A 152 -22.84 -1.09 -3.94
CA ILE A 152 -23.14 -1.16 -2.50
C ILE A 152 -21.97 -0.66 -1.63
N PHE A 153 -20.81 -0.41 -2.23
CA PHE A 153 -19.68 0.17 -1.50
C PHE A 153 -20.03 1.61 -1.09
N PRO A 154 -19.84 2.01 0.17
CA PRO A 154 -20.29 3.32 0.62
C PRO A 154 -19.61 4.47 -0.15
N THR A 155 -20.33 5.58 -0.31
CA THR A 155 -19.78 6.78 -0.95
C THR A 155 -18.63 7.33 -0.12
N CYS A 156 -17.49 7.58 -0.74
CA CYS A 156 -16.28 8.12 -0.11
C CYS A 156 -16.07 9.61 -0.41
N PHE A 157 -16.59 10.10 -1.53
CA PHE A 157 -16.46 11.50 -1.93
C PHE A 157 -17.72 11.98 -2.65
N ILE A 158 -18.12 13.22 -2.39
CA ILE A 158 -19.24 13.88 -3.06
C ILE A 158 -18.74 15.20 -3.63
N GLU A 159 -18.88 15.39 -4.95
CA GLU A 159 -18.48 16.63 -5.62
C GLU A 159 -19.19 17.85 -5.03
N GLY A 160 -18.44 18.91 -4.76
CA GLY A 160 -18.94 20.12 -4.10
C GLY A 160 -19.10 20.04 -2.58
N THR A 161 -19.05 18.84 -1.98
CA THR A 161 -19.14 18.64 -0.51
C THR A 161 -17.82 18.15 0.10
N GLY A 162 -17.02 17.39 -0.66
CA GLY A 162 -15.74 16.82 -0.21
C GLY A 162 -15.86 15.38 0.28
N LEU A 163 -14.98 14.99 1.21
CA LEU A 163 -14.93 13.63 1.79
C LEU A 163 -16.19 13.33 2.63
N THR A 164 -16.68 12.09 2.55
CA THR A 164 -17.82 11.65 3.38
C THR A 164 -17.37 11.24 4.78
N ALA A 165 -18.32 11.19 5.73
CA ALA A 165 -18.05 10.68 7.07
C ALA A 165 -17.54 9.23 7.04
N PHE A 166 -18.05 8.40 6.11
CA PHE A 166 -17.57 7.03 5.92
C PHE A 166 -16.06 7.01 5.61
N LYS A 167 -15.62 7.81 4.62
CA LYS A 167 -14.21 7.88 4.22
C LYS A 167 -13.30 8.26 5.38
N VAL A 168 -13.64 9.33 6.09
CA VAL A 168 -12.84 9.82 7.23
C VAL A 168 -12.78 8.81 8.37
N ILE A 169 -13.92 8.22 8.76
CA ILE A 169 -13.96 7.18 9.81
C ILE A 169 -13.13 5.96 9.39
N SER A 170 -13.20 5.55 8.13
CA SER A 170 -12.42 4.43 7.61
C SER A 170 -10.91 4.67 7.72
N GLU A 171 -10.42 5.87 7.40
CA GLU A 171 -9.00 6.20 7.52
C GLU A 171 -8.50 6.14 8.97
N TYR A 172 -9.32 6.57 9.94
CA TYR A 172 -9.00 6.41 11.37
C TYR A 172 -8.99 4.94 11.80
N LEU A 173 -9.93 4.12 11.30
CA LEU A 173 -9.96 2.69 11.57
C LEU A 173 -8.76 1.96 10.97
N ILE A 174 -8.40 2.29 9.73
CA ILE A 174 -7.20 1.77 9.04
C ILE A 174 -5.95 2.12 9.84
N SER A 175 -5.80 3.39 10.23
CA SER A 175 -4.67 3.87 11.04
C SER A 175 -4.58 3.14 12.39
N SER A 176 -5.72 2.95 13.06
CA SER A 176 -5.79 2.21 14.32
C SER A 176 -5.43 0.73 14.16
N THR A 177 -5.84 0.12 13.06
CA THR A 177 -5.52 -1.27 12.70
C THR A 177 -4.02 -1.44 12.43
N LEU A 178 -3.41 -0.48 11.74
CA LEU A 178 -1.96 -0.43 11.53
C LEU A 178 -1.19 -0.26 12.85
N LEU A 179 -1.66 0.61 13.76
CA LEU A 179 -1.07 0.75 15.09
C LEU A 179 -1.15 -0.57 15.89
N ALA A 180 -2.30 -1.25 15.87
CA ALA A 180 -2.43 -2.57 16.49
C ALA A 180 -1.44 -3.59 15.89
N SER A 181 -1.21 -3.52 14.57
CA SER A 181 -0.24 -4.37 13.89
C SER A 181 1.20 -4.11 14.37
N VAL A 182 1.58 -2.84 14.57
CA VAL A 182 2.89 -2.46 15.16
C VAL A 182 3.03 -3.03 16.57
N LEU A 183 1.99 -2.94 17.41
CA LEU A 183 2.03 -3.49 18.77
C LEU A 183 2.30 -5.01 18.75
N LEU A 184 1.62 -5.75 17.86
CA LEU A 184 1.84 -7.20 17.71
C LEU A 184 3.26 -7.51 17.21
N LEU A 185 3.79 -6.74 16.25
CA LEU A 185 5.16 -6.89 15.77
C LEU A 185 6.19 -6.67 16.88
N VAL A 186 6.03 -5.61 17.68
CA VAL A 186 6.95 -5.29 18.78
C VAL A 186 6.87 -6.34 19.90
N GLN A 187 5.69 -6.88 20.18
CA GLN A 187 5.53 -8.01 21.12
C GLN A 187 6.25 -9.27 20.64
N LYS A 188 6.28 -9.49 19.31
CA LYS A 188 6.94 -10.63 18.66
C LYS A 188 8.34 -10.31 18.14
N ARG A 189 8.98 -9.24 18.63
CA ARG A 189 10.29 -8.76 18.16
C ARG A 189 11.42 -9.79 18.13
N ARG A 190 11.33 -10.86 18.93
CA ARG A 190 12.34 -11.94 18.98
C ARG A 190 12.32 -12.84 17.73
N GLU A 191 11.24 -12.80 16.96
CA GLU A 191 11.06 -13.60 15.74
C GLU A 191 11.57 -12.87 14.48
N PHE A 192 12.12 -11.66 14.65
CA PHE A 192 12.58 -10.81 13.56
C PHE A 192 14.02 -10.37 13.80
N ASP A 193 14.75 -10.22 12.71
CA ASP A 193 15.95 -9.40 12.70
C ASP A 193 15.59 -7.95 13.10
N VAL A 194 16.48 -7.32 13.87
CA VAL A 194 16.25 -5.99 14.44
C VAL A 194 16.07 -4.93 13.35
N ASP A 195 16.83 -5.01 12.26
CA ASP A 195 16.76 -4.05 11.17
C ASP A 195 15.50 -4.26 10.33
N VAL A 196 15.11 -5.52 10.09
CA VAL A 196 13.84 -5.85 9.42
C VAL A 196 12.65 -5.30 10.23
N LEU A 197 12.61 -5.55 11.53
CA LEU A 197 11.55 -5.04 12.40
C LEU A 197 11.48 -3.50 12.38
N ARG A 198 12.63 -2.82 12.46
CA ARG A 198 12.69 -1.35 12.40
C ARG A 198 12.14 -0.80 11.09
N LEU A 199 12.54 -1.38 9.95
CA LEU A 199 12.07 -0.96 8.64
C LEU A 199 10.57 -1.18 8.47
N MET A 200 10.04 -2.31 8.95
CA MET A 200 8.60 -2.57 8.91
C MET A 200 7.80 -1.63 9.81
N VAL A 201 8.28 -1.36 11.03
CA VAL A 201 7.61 -0.40 11.91
C VAL A 201 7.64 1.00 11.31
N ALA A 202 8.78 1.41 10.74
CA ALA A 202 8.91 2.70 10.05
C ALA A 202 7.97 2.79 8.84
N SER A 203 7.87 1.75 8.00
CA SER A 203 6.96 1.76 6.86
C SER A 203 5.50 1.87 7.30
N ILE A 204 5.09 1.15 8.34
CA ILE A 204 3.72 1.24 8.87
C ILE A 204 3.42 2.64 9.41
N PHE A 205 4.35 3.27 10.13
CA PHE A 205 4.16 4.64 10.60
C PHE A 205 4.10 5.66 9.46
N LEU A 206 4.88 5.47 8.40
CA LEU A 206 4.78 6.29 7.19
C LEU A 206 3.41 6.12 6.51
N THR A 207 2.90 4.88 6.42
CA THR A 207 1.54 4.62 5.92
C THR A 207 0.47 5.31 6.77
N ILE A 208 0.57 5.25 8.11
CA ILE A 208 -0.34 5.97 9.01
C ILE A 208 -0.28 7.49 8.75
N GLY A 209 0.93 8.05 8.63
CA GLY A 209 1.10 9.48 8.32
C GLY A 209 0.48 9.87 6.98
N SER A 210 0.58 8.99 5.98
CA SER A 210 -0.06 9.15 4.67
C SER A 210 -1.60 9.18 4.81
N GLU A 211 -2.20 8.17 5.46
CA GLU A 211 -3.66 8.11 5.67
C GLU A 211 -4.18 9.34 6.42
N LEU A 212 -3.52 9.75 7.49
CA LEU A 212 -3.91 10.95 8.24
C LEU A 212 -3.78 12.21 7.39
N SER A 213 -2.80 12.30 6.48
CA SER A 213 -2.70 13.43 5.55
C SER A 213 -3.87 13.46 4.56
N PHE A 214 -4.35 12.30 4.09
CA PHE A 214 -5.53 12.22 3.22
C PHE A 214 -6.83 12.61 3.94
N THR A 215 -6.95 12.39 5.25
CA THR A 215 -8.12 12.86 6.03
C THR A 215 -8.27 14.39 6.04
N LEU A 216 -7.19 15.12 5.77
CA LEU A 216 -7.16 16.59 5.79
C LEU A 216 -7.55 17.22 4.45
N TYR A 217 -7.71 16.41 3.40
CA TYR A 217 -8.09 16.90 2.07
C TYR A 217 -9.54 17.40 2.09
N LYS A 218 -9.79 18.55 1.46
CA LYS A 218 -11.12 19.17 1.36
C LYS A 218 -11.61 19.15 -0.08
#